data_AF-A0A9W6WYL9-F1
#
_entry.id   AF-A0A9W6WYL9-F1
#
_cell.length_a   1.000
_cell.length_b   1.000
_cell.length_c   1.000
_cell.angle_alpha   90.00
_cell.angle_beta   90.00
_cell.angle_gamma   90.00
#
_symmetry.space_group_name_H-M   'P 1'
#
loop_
_entity.id
_entity.type
_entity.pdbx_description
1 polymer ?
#
loop_
_entity_poly.entity_id
_entity_poly.type
_entity_poly.pdbx_seq_one_letter_code
_entity_poly.pdbx_strand_id
1 'polypeptide(L)'
;MGMNESVLFEAVDDLSEFLADLLSEVVRFPDTMAERRRIEQQFRCKRGFPDVVGAVDGSLIAIQRPADFNGFYCRKNYPAINVQGIVDADQKFMAIDMYPGSWSDKKYVEICAIKPSIS
;
A
#
# COMPACT_ATOMS: atom_id res chain seq x y z
N MET A 1 18.66 -16.24 -29.57
CA MET A 1 19.07 -16.42 -28.16
C MET A 1 17.81 -16.28 -27.32
N GLY A 2 17.14 -17.40 -27.03
CA GLY A 2 16.00 -17.40 -26.11
C GLY A 2 16.52 -17.67 -24.72
N MET A 3 16.21 -16.81 -23.75
CA MET A 3 16.36 -17.18 -22.34
C MET A 3 15.45 -18.36 -22.07
N ASN A 4 15.93 -19.33 -21.28
CA ASN A 4 15.10 -20.41 -20.78
C ASN A 4 14.07 -19.81 -19.81
N GLU A 5 12.83 -20.30 -19.87
CA GLU A 5 11.70 -19.83 -19.05
C GLU A 5 12.02 -19.84 -17.55
N SER A 6 12.82 -20.81 -17.07
CA SER A 6 13.26 -20.88 -15.66
C SER A 6 14.14 -19.69 -15.26
N VAL A 7 15.06 -19.25 -16.12
CA VAL A 7 15.95 -18.10 -15.83
C VAL A 7 15.16 -16.79 -15.78
N LEU A 8 14.08 -16.69 -16.55
CA LEU A 8 13.17 -15.54 -16.48
C LEU A 8 12.43 -15.49 -15.15
N PHE A 9 11.90 -16.63 -14.69
CA PHE A 9 11.21 -16.70 -13.39
C PHE A 9 12.16 -16.37 -12.23
N GLU A 10 13.35 -16.96 -12.20
CA GLU A 10 14.38 -16.66 -11.20
C GLU A 10 14.72 -15.16 -11.18
N ALA A 11 14.93 -14.54 -12.35
CA ALA A 11 15.24 -13.11 -12.41
C ALA A 11 14.10 -12.20 -11.91
N VAL A 12 12.84 -12.59 -12.12
CA VAL A 12 11.67 -11.85 -11.63
C VAL A 12 11.53 -12.01 -10.12
N ASP A 13 11.76 -13.21 -9.60
CA ASP A 13 11.71 -13.49 -8.17
C ASP A 13 12.83 -12.73 -7.44
N ASP A 14 14.08 -12.79 -7.92
CA ASP A 14 15.22 -12.04 -7.37
C ASP A 14 14.95 -10.53 -7.35
N LEU A 15 14.41 -9.99 -8.44
CA LEU A 15 14.05 -8.57 -8.51
C LEU A 15 12.94 -8.21 -7.54
N SER A 16 11.94 -9.09 -7.39
CA SER A 16 10.80 -8.86 -6.50
C SER A 16 11.23 -8.87 -5.04
N GLU A 17 12.11 -9.80 -4.65
CA GLU A 17 12.71 -9.84 -3.31
C GLU A 17 13.53 -8.58 -3.02
N PHE A 18 14.41 -8.19 -3.95
CA PHE A 18 15.20 -6.98 -3.81
C PHE A 18 14.33 -5.71 -3.66
N LEU A 19 13.26 -5.60 -4.47
CA LEU A 19 12.32 -4.48 -4.37
C LEU A 19 11.55 -4.50 -3.05
N ALA A 20 11.19 -5.69 -2.53
CA ALA A 20 10.52 -5.82 -1.24
C ALA A 20 11.43 -5.36 -0.09
N ASP A 21 12.71 -5.74 -0.13
CA ASP A 21 13.71 -5.29 0.85
C ASP A 21 13.87 -3.76 0.80
N LEU A 22 14.04 -3.19 -0.39
CA LEU A 22 14.16 -1.73 -0.56
C LEU A 22 12.89 -1.00 -0.12
N LEU A 23 11.71 -1.58 -0.37
CA LEU A 23 10.44 -0.99 0.07
C LEU A 23 10.41 -0.84 1.59
N SER A 24 10.91 -1.84 2.33
CA SER A 24 10.95 -1.80 3.80
C SER A 24 11.86 -0.70 4.36
N GLU A 25 12.90 -0.31 3.60
CA GLU A 25 13.82 0.77 3.98
C GLU A 25 13.25 2.17 3.66
N VAL A 26 12.48 2.29 2.57
CA VAL A 26 12.04 3.58 2.03
C VAL A 26 10.62 3.96 2.50
N VAL A 27 9.73 2.99 2.63
CA VAL A 27 8.31 3.20 2.98
C VAL A 27 8.13 2.89 4.47
N ARG A 28 8.23 3.94 5.30
CA ARG A 28 8.04 3.84 6.74
C ARG A 28 7.04 4.87 7.25
N PHE A 29 6.11 4.40 8.09
CA PHE A 29 5.18 5.29 8.78
C PHE A 29 5.91 6.03 9.92
N PRO A 30 5.57 7.29 10.23
CA PRO A 30 6.23 8.04 11.30
C PRO A 30 5.99 7.42 12.68
N ASP A 31 7.06 6.95 13.32
CA ASP A 31 7.05 6.31 14.63
C ASP A 31 7.12 7.33 15.78
N THR A 32 7.70 8.51 15.54
CA THR A 32 7.87 9.53 16.58
C THR A 32 6.85 10.67 16.48
N MET A 33 6.51 11.26 17.64
CA MET A 33 5.64 12.44 17.68
C MET A 33 6.23 13.64 16.94
N ALA A 34 7.56 13.76 16.90
CA ALA A 34 8.23 14.84 16.18
C ALA A 34 8.02 14.72 14.66
N GLU A 35 8.16 13.50 14.11
CA GLU A 35 7.90 13.22 12.69
C GLU A 35 6.44 13.44 12.32
N ARG A 36 5.51 12.99 13.16
CA ARG A 36 4.07 13.21 12.96
C ARG A 36 3.71 14.69 12.94
N ARG A 37 4.22 15.48 13.90
CA ARG A 37 4.03 16.94 13.92
C ARG A 37 4.59 17.61 12.68
N ARG A 38 5.74 17.13 12.16
CA ARG A 38 6.31 17.63 10.91
C ARG A 38 5.38 17.38 9.73
N ILE A 39 4.85 16.16 9.61
CA ILE A 39 3.91 15.80 8.54
C ILE A 39 2.60 16.59 8.66
N GLU A 40 2.07 16.74 9.87
CA GLU A 40 0.90 17.56 10.17
C GLU A 40 1.08 19.03 9.72
N GLN A 41 2.23 19.62 10.06
CA GLN A 41 2.58 20.96 9.58
C GLN A 41 2.66 21.01 8.06
N GLN A 42 3.21 19.99 7.40
CA GLN A 42 3.27 19.93 5.95
C GLN A 42 1.86 19.85 5.32
N PHE A 43 0.96 19.03 5.87
CA PHE A 43 -0.43 18.97 5.40
C PHE A 43 -1.15 20.31 5.60
N ARG A 44 -0.99 20.93 6.77
CA ARG A 44 -1.56 22.24 7.07
C ARG A 44 -1.05 23.31 6.10
N CYS A 45 0.26 23.38 5.88
CA CYS A 45 0.86 24.43 5.04
C CYS A 45 0.67 24.20 3.54
N LYS A 46 0.78 22.95 3.05
CA LYS A 46 0.76 22.65 1.61
C LYS A 46 -0.64 22.33 1.09
N ARG A 47 -1.50 21.74 1.92
CA ARG A 47 -2.81 21.22 1.52
C ARG A 47 -3.98 21.88 2.25
N GLY A 48 -3.72 22.64 3.32
CA GLY A 48 -4.76 23.33 4.09
C GLY A 48 -5.52 22.45 5.08
N PHE A 49 -5.06 21.21 5.32
CA PHE A 49 -5.70 20.28 6.24
C PHE A 49 -4.92 20.21 7.57
N PRO A 50 -5.42 20.81 8.66
CA PRO A 50 -4.81 20.66 9.99
C PRO A 50 -5.07 19.25 10.55
N ASP A 51 -4.24 18.84 11.51
CA ASP A 51 -4.39 17.58 12.25
C ASP A 51 -4.34 16.29 11.39
N VAL A 52 -3.72 16.37 10.20
CA VAL A 52 -3.56 15.22 9.27
C VAL A 52 -2.12 14.73 9.25
N VAL A 53 -1.90 13.47 9.60
CA VAL A 53 -0.57 12.82 9.59
C VAL A 53 -0.37 11.83 8.44
N GLY A 54 -1.33 11.76 7.51
CA GLY A 54 -1.31 10.92 6.33
C GLY A 54 -2.64 10.92 5.61
N ALA A 55 -2.61 10.78 4.29
CA ALA A 55 -3.80 10.57 3.47
C ALA A 55 -3.86 9.10 3.03
N VAL A 56 -5.04 8.48 3.16
CA VAL A 56 -5.24 7.05 2.90
C VAL A 56 -6.16 6.89 1.69
N ASP A 57 -5.80 6.05 0.74
CA ASP A 57 -6.66 5.68 -0.39
C ASP A 57 -6.39 4.26 -0.90
N GLY A 58 -7.45 3.62 -1.42
CA GLY A 58 -7.44 2.26 -1.96
C GLY A 58 -7.63 2.23 -3.47
N SER A 59 -6.83 1.41 -4.17
CA SER A 59 -6.88 1.23 -5.61
C SER A 59 -7.07 -0.23 -5.99
N LEU A 60 -8.08 -0.50 -6.82
CA LEU A 60 -8.38 -1.84 -7.34
C LEU A 60 -7.51 -2.12 -8.57
N ILE A 61 -6.59 -3.08 -8.44
CA ILE A 61 -5.75 -3.59 -9.52
C ILE A 61 -6.38 -4.86 -10.06
N ALA A 62 -6.81 -4.83 -11.32
CA ALA A 62 -7.38 -6.00 -11.98
C ALA A 62 -6.33 -7.10 -12.13
N ILE A 63 -6.71 -8.33 -11.80
CA ILE A 63 -5.84 -9.51 -11.91
C ILE A 63 -6.48 -10.55 -12.81
N GLN A 64 -5.68 -11.49 -13.31
CA GLN A 64 -6.24 -12.71 -13.88
C GLN A 64 -6.97 -13.47 -12.78
N ARG A 65 -8.08 -14.12 -13.14
CA ARG A 65 -8.91 -14.86 -12.19
C ARG A 65 -8.06 -15.95 -11.51
N PRO A 66 -7.83 -15.87 -10.18
CA PRO A 66 -7.13 -16.94 -9.48
C PRO A 66 -8.00 -18.21 -9.46
N ALA A 67 -7.35 -19.37 -9.34
CA ALA A 67 -8.06 -20.65 -9.20
C ALA A 67 -8.91 -20.68 -7.91
N ASP A 68 -8.38 -20.11 -6.82
CA ASP A 68 -9.14 -19.82 -5.61
C ASP A 68 -9.84 -18.46 -5.74
N PHE A 69 -11.15 -18.49 -5.96
CA PHE A 69 -11.94 -17.33 -6.37
C PHE A 69 -12.45 -16.49 -5.20
N ASN A 70 -12.40 -17.02 -3.98
CA ASN A 70 -13.08 -16.42 -2.83
C ASN A 70 -12.40 -15.12 -2.41
N GLY A 71 -13.16 -14.02 -2.43
CA GLY A 71 -12.73 -12.72 -1.91
C GLY A 71 -12.01 -11.79 -2.89
N PHE A 72 -11.60 -12.26 -4.08
CA PHE A 72 -10.93 -11.39 -5.06
C PHE A 72 -11.89 -10.61 -5.96
N TYR A 73 -13.16 -11.00 -6.04
CA TYR A 73 -14.15 -10.21 -6.79
C TYR A 73 -14.46 -8.91 -6.07
N CYS A 74 -14.14 -7.80 -6.71
CA CYS A 74 -14.48 -6.48 -6.20
C CYS A 74 -15.95 -6.14 -6.48
N ARG A 75 -16.43 -5.04 -5.86
CA ARG A 75 -17.78 -4.49 -6.08
C ARG A 75 -18.10 -4.15 -7.55
N LYS A 76 -17.09 -4.08 -8.42
CA LYS A 76 -17.22 -3.82 -9.86
C LYS A 76 -17.29 -5.11 -10.70
N ASN A 77 -17.47 -6.27 -10.06
CA ASN A 77 -17.65 -7.58 -10.70
C ASN A 77 -16.46 -8.05 -11.57
N TYR A 78 -15.23 -7.73 -11.15
CA TYR A 78 -14.02 -8.32 -11.71
C TYR A 78 -13.05 -8.74 -10.60
N PRO A 79 -12.20 -9.76 -10.84
CA PRO A 79 -11.16 -10.17 -9.90
C PRO A 79 -10.08 -9.08 -9.79
N ALA A 80 -9.80 -8.67 -8.56
CA ALA A 80 -8.88 -7.59 -8.25
C ALA A 80 -8.15 -7.81 -6.92
N ILE A 81 -7.02 -7.14 -6.80
CA ILE A 81 -6.36 -6.85 -5.53
C ILE A 81 -6.67 -5.40 -5.17
N ASN A 82 -7.09 -5.14 -3.94
CA ASN A 82 -7.18 -3.78 -3.41
C ASN A 82 -5.82 -3.43 -2.79
N VAL A 83 -5.09 -2.50 -3.42
CA VAL A 83 -3.84 -1.94 -2.90
C VAL A 83 -4.18 -0.64 -2.19
N GLN A 84 -3.90 -0.56 -0.90
CA GLN A 84 -4.07 0.68 -0.15
C GLN A 84 -2.71 1.30 0.14
N GLY A 85 -2.63 2.62 -0.02
CA GLY A 85 -1.46 3.41 0.34
C GLY A 85 -1.81 4.48 1.36
N ILE A 86 -0.87 4.76 2.26
CA ILE A 86 -0.86 5.99 3.06
C ILE A 86 0.26 6.87 2.55
N VAL A 87 -0.03 8.14 2.27
CA VAL A 87 0.93 9.10 1.73
C VAL A 87 1.06 10.36 2.59
N ASP A 88 2.23 10.99 2.55
CA ASP A 88 2.47 12.30 3.15
C ASP A 88 1.92 13.45 2.29
N ALA A 89 2.10 14.70 2.75
CA ALA A 89 1.66 15.88 2.01
C ALA A 89 2.36 16.07 0.65
N ASP A 90 3.53 15.44 0.47
CA ASP A 90 4.33 15.40 -0.74
C ASP A 90 4.03 14.18 -1.62
N GLN A 91 2.96 13.43 -1.32
CA GLN A 91 2.51 12.25 -2.05
C GLN A 91 3.51 11.08 -2.02
N LYS A 92 4.40 11.05 -1.01
CA LYS A 92 5.30 9.92 -0.80
C LYS A 92 4.61 8.86 0.03
N PHE A 93 4.74 7.60 -0.38
CA PHE A 93 4.22 6.46 0.38
C PHE A 93 4.93 6.33 1.72
N MET A 94 4.14 6.22 2.78
CA MET A 94 4.55 5.94 4.16
C MET A 94 4.11 4.55 4.60
N ALA A 95 3.10 3.97 3.93
CA ALA A 95 2.68 2.59 4.11
C ALA A 95 1.96 2.10 2.87
N ILE A 96 2.11 0.83 2.54
CA ILE A 96 1.42 0.14 1.45
C ILE A 96 1.06 -1.26 1.93
N ASP A 97 -0.15 -1.73 1.62
CA ASP A 97 -0.56 -3.10 1.88
C ASP A 97 -1.62 -3.55 0.86
N MET A 98 -1.79 -4.86 0.71
CA MET A 98 -2.57 -5.46 -0.37
C MET A 98 -3.55 -6.50 0.15
N TYR A 99 -4.81 -6.39 -0.27
CA TYR A 99 -5.90 -7.25 0.20
C TYR A 99 -6.78 -7.75 -0.95
N PRO A 100 -7.59 -8.79 -0.73
CA PRO A 100 -8.55 -9.24 -1.73
C PRO A 100 -9.51 -8.11 -2.14
N GLY A 101 -9.80 -7.99 -3.44
CA GLY A 101 -10.60 -6.89 -4.01
C GLY A 101 -12.02 -6.71 -3.46
N SER A 102 -12.54 -7.70 -2.74
CA SER A 102 -13.82 -7.60 -2.02
C SER A 102 -13.75 -6.74 -0.75
N TRP A 103 -12.55 -6.44 -0.24
CA TRP A 103 -12.38 -5.67 1.00
C TRP A 103 -12.58 -4.17 0.74
N SER A 104 -13.36 -3.53 1.61
CA SER A 104 -13.54 -2.08 1.60
C SER A 104 -12.42 -1.39 2.39
N ASP A 105 -12.21 -0.09 2.09
CA ASP A 105 -11.17 0.72 2.75
C ASP A 105 -11.37 0.80 4.27
N LYS A 106 -12.63 0.75 4.71
CA LYS A 106 -12.99 0.73 6.13
C LYS A 106 -12.49 -0.52 6.85
N LYS A 107 -12.60 -1.67 6.19
CA LYS A 107 -12.13 -2.97 6.71
C LYS A 107 -10.62 -2.99 6.87
N TYR A 108 -9.91 -2.33 5.95
CA TYR A 108 -8.46 -2.19 6.02
C TYR A 108 -8.03 -1.36 7.23
N VAL A 109 -8.60 -0.16 7.42
CA VAL A 109 -8.17 0.73 8.53
C VAL A 109 -8.34 0.06 9.89
N GLU A 110 -9.31 -0.86 10.01
CA GLU A 110 -9.51 -1.64 11.22
C GLU A 110 -8.46 -2.73 11.47
N ILE A 111 -7.82 -3.24 10.41
CA ILE A 111 -6.94 -4.42 10.43
C ILE A 111 -5.46 -4.03 10.25
N CYS A 112 -5.19 -2.87 9.64
CA CYS A 112 -3.84 -2.40 9.36
C CYS A 112 -3.02 -2.26 10.65
N ALA A 113 -1.77 -2.74 10.62
CA ALA A 113 -0.81 -2.70 11.73
C ALA A 113 -0.54 -1.28 12.27
N ILE A 114 -0.95 -0.25 11.52
CA ILE A 114 -0.79 1.16 11.88
C ILE A 114 -1.87 1.62 12.85
N LYS A 115 -2.99 0.92 13.01
CA LYS A 115 -4.08 1.28 13.94
C LYS A 115 -3.63 1.65 15.37
N PRO A 116 -2.77 0.90 16.08
CA PRO A 116 -2.27 1.30 17.41
C PRO A 116 -1.42 2.59 17.37
N SER A 117 -0.90 2.96 16.20
CA SER A 117 -0.13 4.19 15.97
C SER A 117 -1.01 5.39 15.62
N ILE A 118 -2.25 5.21 15.17
CA ILE A 118 -3.19 6.32 14.86
C ILE A 118 -4.18 6.61 16.00
N SER A 119 -4.17 5.77 17.05
CA SER A 119 -5.07 5.85 18.22
C SER A 119 -4.59 6.83 19.28
#